data_AF-A0A7I7Q7Z7-F1
#
_entry.id   AF-A0A7I7Q7Z7-F1
#
_cell.length_a   1.000
_cell.length_b   1.000
_cell.length_c   1.000
_cell.angle_alpha   90.00
_cell.angle_beta   90.00
_cell.angle_gamma   90.00
#
_symmetry.space_group_name_H-M   'P 1'
#
loop_
_entity.id
_entity.type
_entity.pdbx_description
1 polymer ?
#
loop_
_entity_poly.entity_id
_entity_poly.type
_entity_poly.pdbx_seq_one_letter_code
_entity_poly.pdbx_strand_id
1 'polypeptide(L)'
;MPLPGRSLIDENPPDKRLSALRWITQSPLGAVPATLQYVEQELMQGVCPDLQRFVANLLTLQPGGYFLGALDIHPLDLGIPMAYITGADDLAMPRPAAESAARIGVQPIVVPGTHNGLLTHPDEVANAILDNTTN
;
A
#
# COMPACT_ATOMS: atom_id res chain seq x y z
N MET A 1 1.89 -8.26 1.58
CA MET A 1 1.79 -8.62 3.01
C MET A 1 3.17 -9.01 3.53
N PRO A 2 3.74 -8.34 4.56
CA PRO A 2 4.99 -8.78 5.18
C PRO A 2 4.89 -10.19 5.78
N LEU A 3 6.00 -10.92 5.81
CA LEU A 3 6.06 -12.21 6.53
C LEU A 3 6.10 -11.98 8.05
N PRO A 4 5.71 -12.97 8.88
CA PRO A 4 5.85 -12.89 10.34
C PRO A 4 7.27 -12.48 10.76
N GLY A 5 7.35 -11.58 11.74
CA GLY A 5 8.61 -11.02 12.24
C GLY A 5 9.30 -10.02 11.31
N ARG A 6 8.71 -9.70 10.14
CA ARG A 6 9.25 -8.68 9.21
C ARG A 6 8.35 -7.46 9.16
N SER A 7 8.97 -6.29 9.23
CA SER A 7 8.28 -5.01 9.08
C SER A 7 8.04 -4.68 7.60
N LEU A 8 7.15 -3.71 7.33
CA LEU A 8 6.93 -3.24 5.97
C LEU A 8 8.20 -2.57 5.39
N ILE A 9 8.96 -1.85 6.22
CA ILE A 9 10.16 -1.16 5.75
C ILE A 9 11.26 -2.14 5.31
N ASP A 10 11.32 -3.33 5.91
CA ASP A 10 12.29 -4.38 5.54
C ASP A 10 11.90 -5.13 4.27
N GLU A 11 10.66 -4.97 3.78
CA GLU A 11 10.23 -5.48 2.48
C GLU A 11 10.64 -4.56 1.32
N ASN A 12 10.93 -3.29 1.59
CA ASN A 12 11.32 -2.32 0.58
C ASN A 12 12.71 -2.60 -0.03
N PRO A 13 12.95 -2.20 -1.29
CA PRO A 13 14.29 -2.13 -1.85
C PRO A 13 15.24 -1.27 -0.98
N PRO A 14 16.56 -1.55 -0.98
CA PRO A 14 17.51 -0.89 -0.08
C PRO A 14 17.43 0.63 -0.04
N ASP A 15 17.34 1.29 -1.20
CA ASP A 15 17.32 2.75 -1.29
C ASP A 15 16.04 3.36 -0.70
N LYS A 16 14.88 2.72 -0.97
CA LYS A 16 13.58 3.13 -0.42
C LYS A 16 13.54 2.92 1.09
N ARG A 17 14.09 1.80 1.57
CA ARG A 17 14.25 1.52 3.01
C ARG A 17 15.13 2.59 3.69
N LEU A 18 16.29 2.89 3.14
CA LEU A 18 17.22 3.89 3.69
C LEU A 18 16.61 5.30 3.73
N SER A 19 15.88 5.67 2.68
CA SER A 19 15.21 6.97 2.59
C SER A 19 14.10 7.09 3.65
N ALA A 20 13.26 6.06 3.79
CA ALA A 20 12.21 6.01 4.80
C ALA A 20 12.77 6.06 6.23
N LEU A 21 13.82 5.29 6.54
CA LEU A 21 14.49 5.33 7.85
C LEU A 21 15.07 6.72 8.16
N ARG A 22 15.64 7.37 7.15
CA ARG A 22 16.16 8.74 7.29
C ARG A 22 15.04 9.72 7.61
N TRP A 23 13.94 9.70 6.87
CA TRP A 23 12.80 10.58 7.14
C TRP A 23 12.24 10.39 8.54
N ILE A 24 12.04 9.14 8.96
CA ILE A 24 11.55 8.85 10.32
C ILE A 24 12.52 9.39 11.37
N THR A 25 13.82 9.13 11.22
CA THR A 25 14.84 9.55 12.21
C THR A 25 14.98 11.07 12.30
N GLN A 26 14.86 11.78 11.17
CA GLN A 26 15.02 13.23 11.09
C GLN A 26 13.72 13.98 11.44
N SER A 27 12.57 13.32 11.39
CA SER A 27 11.28 13.91 11.71
C SER A 27 11.13 14.04 13.23
N PRO A 28 10.74 15.22 13.76
CA PRO A 28 10.47 15.38 15.19
C PRO A 28 9.28 14.53 15.68
N LEU A 29 8.45 14.05 14.75
CA LEU A 29 7.29 13.19 15.02
C LEU A 29 7.54 11.72 14.67
N GLY A 30 8.77 11.36 14.26
CA GLY A 30 9.07 9.99 13.84
C GLY A 30 8.25 9.53 12.64
N ALA A 31 8.05 10.41 11.65
CA ALA A 31 7.07 10.20 10.57
C ALA A 31 7.68 10.35 9.16
N VAL A 32 7.05 9.71 8.18
CA VAL A 32 7.38 9.76 6.76
C VAL A 32 6.50 10.80 6.05
N PRO A 33 7.05 11.69 5.22
CA PRO A 33 6.24 12.59 4.40
C PRO A 33 5.64 11.85 3.20
N ALA A 34 4.34 12.07 2.95
CA ALA A 34 3.73 11.71 1.68
C ALA A 34 3.96 12.85 0.68
N THR A 35 5.14 12.89 0.09
CA THR A 35 5.55 13.99 -0.83
C THR A 35 4.71 13.98 -2.11
N LEU A 36 4.61 15.12 -2.79
CA LEU A 36 3.99 15.19 -4.12
C LEU A 36 4.65 14.20 -5.09
N GLN A 37 5.98 14.09 -5.06
CA GLN A 37 6.70 13.13 -5.89
C GLN A 37 6.23 11.68 -5.63
N TYR A 38 6.01 11.31 -4.36
CA TYR A 38 5.51 9.98 -4.02
C TYR A 38 4.09 9.76 -4.57
N VAL A 39 3.22 10.77 -4.49
CA VAL A 39 1.87 10.72 -5.07
C VAL A 39 1.94 10.53 -6.59
N GLU A 40 2.76 11.32 -7.29
CA GLU A 40 2.87 11.29 -8.75
C GLU A 40 3.48 9.99 -9.28
N GLN A 41 4.51 9.47 -8.60
CA GLN A 41 5.31 8.34 -9.08
C GLN A 41 4.84 6.98 -8.59
N GLU A 42 4.21 6.92 -7.41
CA GLU A 42 3.87 5.65 -6.76
C GLU A 42 2.37 5.48 -6.49
N LEU A 43 1.64 6.55 -6.17
CA LEU A 43 0.24 6.40 -5.74
C LEU A 43 -0.80 6.63 -6.84
N MET A 44 -0.52 7.54 -7.78
CA MET A 44 -1.50 8.09 -8.72
C MET A 44 -0.90 8.28 -10.13
N GLN A 45 -0.08 7.35 -10.60
CA GLN A 45 0.55 7.42 -11.93
C GLN A 45 -0.47 7.64 -13.04
N GLY A 46 -0.12 8.47 -14.03
CA GLY A 46 -0.98 8.73 -15.19
C GLY A 46 -2.26 9.51 -14.89
N VAL A 47 -2.55 9.83 -13.63
CA VAL A 47 -3.68 10.69 -13.24
C VAL A 47 -3.36 12.16 -13.54
N CYS A 48 -4.38 12.96 -13.78
CA CYS A 48 -4.24 14.41 -14.03
C CYS A 48 -3.39 15.10 -12.93
N PRO A 49 -2.37 15.91 -13.30
CA PRO A 49 -1.49 16.58 -12.33
C PRO A 49 -2.20 17.44 -11.29
N ASP A 50 -3.30 18.10 -11.65
CA ASP A 50 -4.04 18.93 -10.70
C ASP A 50 -4.71 18.09 -9.61
N LEU A 51 -5.17 16.89 -9.95
CA LEU A 51 -5.74 15.95 -8.98
C LEU A 51 -4.64 15.33 -8.10
N GLN A 52 -3.47 15.01 -8.67
CA GLN A 52 -2.31 14.55 -7.90
C GLN A 52 -1.87 15.60 -6.87
N ARG A 53 -1.77 16.88 -7.26
CA ARG A 53 -1.47 17.99 -6.36
C ARG A 53 -2.54 18.19 -5.29
N PHE A 54 -3.81 18.12 -5.69
CA PHE A 54 -4.92 18.21 -4.75
C PHE A 54 -4.82 17.14 -3.67
N VAL A 55 -4.62 15.87 -4.05
CA VAL A 55 -4.46 14.77 -3.09
C VAL A 55 -3.22 14.96 -2.24
N ALA A 56 -2.07 15.32 -2.82
CA ALA A 56 -0.84 15.56 -2.07
C ALA A 56 -1.02 16.63 -0.98
N ASN A 57 -1.80 17.68 -1.24
CA ASN A 57 -2.10 18.74 -0.27
C ASN A 57 -3.02 18.30 0.87
N LEU A 58 -3.74 17.18 0.72
CA LEU A 58 -4.60 16.61 1.76
C LEU A 58 -3.89 15.57 2.63
N LEU A 59 -2.74 15.04 2.19
CA LEU A 59 -2.01 14.04 2.94
C LEU A 59 -1.28 14.64 4.14
N THR A 60 -1.22 13.88 5.23
CA THR A 60 -0.48 14.23 6.44
C THR A 60 0.75 13.32 6.59
N LEU A 61 1.65 13.67 7.52
CA LEU A 61 2.78 12.83 7.83
C LEU A 61 2.30 11.45 8.31
N GLN A 62 2.87 10.40 7.74
CA GLN A 62 2.53 9.02 8.09
C GLN A 62 3.41 8.56 9.26
N PRO A 63 2.85 8.17 10.42
CA PRO A 63 3.66 7.74 11.56
C PRO A 63 4.57 6.56 11.21
N GLY A 64 5.87 6.71 11.46
CA GLY A 64 6.90 5.74 11.09
C GLY A 64 6.72 4.37 11.74
N GLY A 65 6.09 4.34 12.92
CA GLY A 65 5.81 3.11 13.66
C GLY A 65 5.03 2.07 12.84
N TYR A 66 4.13 2.48 11.94
CA TYR A 66 3.38 1.56 11.08
C TYR A 66 4.27 0.86 10.02
N PHE A 67 5.42 1.45 9.69
CA PHE A 67 6.38 0.87 8.74
C PHE A 67 7.42 0.00 9.45
N LEU A 68 7.79 0.39 10.67
CA LEU A 68 8.84 -0.25 11.47
C LEU A 68 8.34 -1.42 12.31
N GLY A 69 7.06 -1.41 12.69
CA GLY A 69 6.45 -2.49 13.46
C GLY A 69 6.46 -3.79 12.68
N ALA A 70 7.12 -4.80 13.24
CA ALA A 70 6.99 -6.18 12.79
C ALA A 70 5.89 -6.87 13.61
N LEU A 71 5.03 -7.62 12.92
CA LEU A 71 4.02 -8.46 13.54
C LEU A 71 4.49 -9.91 13.51
N ASP A 72 4.46 -10.58 14.64
CA ASP A 72 4.78 -12.01 14.76
C ASP A 72 3.49 -12.85 14.74
N ILE A 73 2.65 -12.58 13.74
CA ILE A 73 1.41 -13.33 13.47
C ILE A 73 1.30 -13.60 11.98
N HIS A 74 0.83 -14.80 11.61
CA HIS A 74 0.43 -15.05 10.24
C HIS A 74 -1.07 -14.72 10.07
N PRO A 75 -1.48 -13.93 9.07
CA PRO A 75 -2.90 -13.55 8.92
C PRO A 75 -3.86 -14.74 8.83
N LEU A 76 -3.41 -15.87 8.28
CA LEU A 76 -4.21 -17.10 8.21
C LEU A 76 -4.55 -17.70 9.58
N ASP A 77 -3.73 -17.46 10.60
CA ASP A 77 -3.94 -18.00 11.95
C ASP A 77 -5.18 -17.37 12.62
N LEU A 78 -5.67 -16.24 12.08
CA LEU A 78 -6.88 -15.58 12.57
C LEU A 78 -8.16 -16.33 12.19
N GLY A 79 -8.10 -17.24 11.21
CA GLY A 79 -9.27 -18.01 10.76
C GLY A 79 -10.36 -17.15 10.08
N ILE A 80 -10.03 -15.94 9.66
CA ILE A 80 -10.95 -15.01 9.00
C ILE A 80 -10.80 -15.16 7.48
N PRO A 81 -11.90 -15.29 6.71
CA PRO A 81 -11.85 -15.25 5.26
C PRO A 81 -11.21 -13.95 4.77
N MET A 82 -10.27 -14.07 3.82
CA MET A 82 -9.53 -12.93 3.28
C MET A 82 -9.65 -12.89 1.75
N ALA A 83 -9.59 -11.68 1.21
CA ALA A 83 -9.41 -11.42 -0.21
C ALA A 83 -8.25 -10.43 -0.39
N TYR A 84 -7.61 -10.46 -1.57
CA TYR A 84 -6.54 -9.51 -1.92
C TYR A 84 -6.95 -8.75 -3.18
N ILE A 85 -7.33 -7.48 -3.04
CA ILE A 85 -7.67 -6.60 -4.18
C ILE A 85 -6.48 -5.68 -4.46
N THR A 86 -6.17 -5.47 -5.73
CA THR A 86 -5.04 -4.64 -6.18
C THR A 86 -5.38 -3.86 -7.43
N GLY A 87 -4.81 -2.66 -7.57
CA GLY A 87 -4.78 -1.95 -8.84
C GLY A 87 -3.86 -2.65 -9.84
N ALA A 88 -4.23 -2.65 -11.12
CA ALA A 88 -3.43 -3.20 -12.22
C ALA A 88 -2.08 -2.49 -12.39
N ASP A 89 -2.04 -1.20 -12.08
CA ASP A 89 -0.89 -0.31 -12.26
C ASP A 89 -0.31 0.18 -10.92
N ASP A 90 -0.56 -0.55 -9.81
CA ASP A 90 -0.02 -0.20 -8.49
C ASP A 90 1.50 -0.46 -8.42
N LEU A 91 2.27 0.61 -8.22
CA LEU A 91 3.73 0.56 -8.04
C LEU A 91 4.18 0.88 -6.60
N ALA A 92 3.27 1.18 -5.69
CA ALA A 92 3.62 1.57 -4.31
C ALA A 92 4.01 0.36 -3.45
N MET A 93 3.46 -0.81 -3.78
CA MET A 93 3.65 -2.02 -3.01
C MET A 93 5.08 -2.60 -3.16
N PRO A 94 5.74 -3.02 -2.06
CA PRO A 94 7.13 -3.51 -2.13
C PRO A 94 7.32 -4.84 -2.88
N ARG A 95 6.24 -5.56 -3.12
CA ARG A 95 6.22 -6.89 -3.75
C ARG A 95 5.09 -6.95 -4.79
N PRO A 96 5.22 -7.79 -5.84
CA PRO A 96 4.14 -8.05 -6.76
C PRO A 96 2.86 -8.54 -6.06
N ALA A 97 1.70 -8.16 -6.59
CA ALA A 97 0.41 -8.53 -6.00
C ALA A 97 0.22 -10.05 -5.87
N ALA A 98 0.63 -10.82 -6.88
CA ALA A 98 0.55 -12.28 -6.85
C ALA A 98 1.36 -12.88 -5.68
N GLU A 99 2.55 -12.34 -5.40
CA GLU A 99 3.35 -12.78 -4.25
C GLU A 99 2.67 -12.41 -2.93
N SER A 100 2.16 -11.18 -2.82
CA SER A 100 1.48 -10.71 -1.60
C SER A 100 0.19 -11.48 -1.30
N ALA A 101 -0.59 -11.83 -2.33
CA ALA A 101 -1.81 -12.61 -2.22
C ALA A 101 -1.51 -14.08 -1.86
N ALA A 102 -0.47 -14.68 -2.47
CA ALA A 102 -0.06 -16.05 -2.17
C ALA A 102 0.34 -16.24 -0.70
N ARG A 103 0.93 -15.21 -0.05
CA ARG A 103 1.27 -15.22 1.38
C ARG A 103 0.04 -15.35 2.29
N ILE A 104 -1.16 -15.06 1.80
CA ILE A 104 -2.43 -15.30 2.52
C ILE A 104 -3.30 -16.35 1.82
N GLY A 105 -2.72 -17.18 0.95
CA GLY A 105 -3.40 -18.32 0.35
C GLY A 105 -4.47 -17.99 -0.70
N VAL A 106 -4.47 -16.78 -1.27
CA VAL A 106 -5.47 -16.36 -2.27
C VAL A 106 -4.82 -15.93 -3.58
N GLN A 107 -5.63 -15.83 -4.64
CA GLN A 107 -5.25 -15.15 -5.88
C GLN A 107 -5.63 -13.67 -5.80
N PRO A 108 -4.83 -12.76 -6.39
CA PRO A 108 -5.16 -11.35 -6.39
C PRO A 108 -6.36 -11.09 -7.32
N ILE A 109 -7.22 -10.19 -6.90
CA ILE A 109 -8.33 -9.64 -7.67
C ILE A 109 -7.84 -8.31 -8.22
N VAL A 110 -7.58 -8.29 -9.51
CA VAL A 110 -6.98 -7.13 -10.18
C VAL A 110 -8.09 -6.25 -10.74
N VAL A 111 -8.09 -4.98 -10.36
CA VAL A 111 -9.00 -3.95 -10.86
C VAL A 111 -8.23 -2.84 -11.58
N PRO A 112 -8.86 -2.07 -12.49
CA PRO A 112 -8.23 -0.92 -13.10
C PRO A 112 -7.72 0.10 -12.08
N GLY A 113 -6.62 0.77 -12.42
CA GLY A 113 -6.06 1.88 -11.63
C GLY A 113 -4.79 1.54 -10.87
N THR A 114 -4.34 2.54 -10.09
CA THR A 114 -3.09 2.58 -9.34
C THR A 114 -3.32 2.29 -7.85
N HIS A 115 -2.35 2.59 -6.97
CA HIS A 115 -2.50 2.40 -5.53
C HIS A 115 -3.74 3.12 -4.96
N ASN A 116 -4.00 4.35 -5.43
CA ASN A 116 -5.18 5.12 -5.07
C ASN A 116 -6.36 4.83 -6.01
N GLY A 117 -6.53 3.56 -6.41
CA GLY A 117 -7.63 3.10 -7.24
C GLY A 117 -9.01 3.48 -6.69
N LEU A 118 -9.20 3.45 -5.37
CA LEU A 118 -10.46 3.85 -4.75
C LEU A 118 -10.85 5.32 -5.02
N LEU A 119 -9.88 6.20 -5.29
CA LEU A 119 -10.15 7.61 -5.63
C LEU A 119 -10.39 7.84 -7.13
N THR A 120 -9.97 6.89 -7.98
CA THR A 120 -9.90 7.09 -9.44
C THR A 120 -10.81 6.13 -10.22
N HIS A 121 -11.06 4.95 -9.67
CA HIS A 121 -11.86 3.84 -10.20
C HIS A 121 -12.76 3.27 -9.07
N PRO A 122 -13.57 4.12 -8.40
CA PRO A 122 -14.32 3.71 -7.21
C PRO A 122 -15.34 2.61 -7.50
N ASP A 123 -15.96 2.61 -8.68
CA ASP A 123 -17.00 1.63 -9.05
C ASP A 123 -16.40 0.24 -9.22
N GLU A 124 -15.25 0.14 -9.90
CA GLU A 124 -14.54 -1.12 -10.09
C GLU A 124 -14.05 -1.70 -8.76
N VAL A 125 -13.51 -0.86 -7.88
CA VAL A 125 -13.09 -1.29 -6.53
C VAL A 125 -14.31 -1.72 -5.70
N ALA A 126 -15.41 -0.98 -5.76
CA ALA A 126 -16.63 -1.32 -5.01
C ALA A 126 -17.24 -2.65 -5.48
N ASN A 127 -17.33 -2.87 -6.78
CA ASN A 127 -17.81 -4.14 -7.35
C ASN A 127 -16.91 -5.31 -6.93
N ALA A 128 -15.58 -5.13 -6.99
CA ALA A 128 -14.64 -6.15 -6.52
C ALA A 128 -14.80 -6.48 -5.03
N ILE A 129 -15.14 -5.51 -4.18
CA ILE A 129 -15.44 -5.77 -2.76
C ILE A 129 -16.75 -6.56 -2.63
N LEU A 130 -17.83 -6.12 -3.27
CA LEU A 130 -19.16 -6.72 -3.14
C LEU A 130 -19.20 -8.17 -3.65
N ASP A 131 -18.59 -8.42 -4.81
CA ASP A 131 -18.57 -9.75 -5.43
C ASP A 131 -17.79 -10.80 -4.62
N ASN A 132 -16.99 -10.36 -3.63
CA ASN A 132 -16.21 -11.23 -2.75
C ASN A 132 -16.80 -11.39 -1.35
N THR A 133 -17.93 -10.76 -1.06
CA THR A 133 -18.65 -10.92 0.21
C THR A 133 -19.75 -12.00 0.16
N THR A 134 -19.96 -12.62 -0.99
CA THR A 134 -21.07 -13.55 -1.28
C THR A 134 -20.65 -15.02 -1.45
N ASN A 135 -19.36 -15.34 -1.29
CA ASN A 135 -18.82 -16.71 -1.26
C ASN A 135 -18.37 -17.11 0.15
#